data_AF-A0A432KGW2-F1
#
_entry.id   AF-A0A432KGW2-F1
#
_cell.length_a   1.000
_cell.length_b   1.000
_cell.length_c   1.000
_cell.angle_alpha   90.00
_cell.angle_beta   90.00
_cell.angle_gamma   90.00
#
_symmetry.space_group_name_H-M   'P 1'
#
loop_
_entity.id
_entity.type
_entity.pdbx_description
1 polymer ?
#
loop_
_entity_poly.entity_id
_entity_poly.type
_entity_poly.pdbx_seq_one_letter_code
_entity_poly.pdbx_strand_id
1 'polypeptide(L)'
;MKLIFTLIIFVICFQLVAQNENIHTSFSISIDNNQRLIQNTTFNFTAIALKSKEIRDFNQIAFIHNSDTIYFSNDLHADENSNYFYSSLIHFDQSISALRLYAPEELSNLEVVLINGSGEYASFSQRKSNSIQNNDCELNGVIQQSEWRDGLPEPNYNRSFTTTENLIVHHSAGSNNITDFTQAVRDIYIFHTQENGWSDIGYNYLIAPDGVIYAGRDPDTGSQDEVMGAHFCGSNSNTMGVCLLGNYETIEPEFSMLESLEGLLR
;
A
#
# COMPACT_ATOMS: atom_id res chain seq x y z
N MET A 1 66.22 -3.80 18.00
CA MET A 1 65.23 -2.75 17.70
C MET A 1 64.08 -3.39 16.94
N LYS A 2 63.05 -3.89 17.64
CA LYS A 2 61.86 -4.51 17.04
C LYS A 2 60.70 -3.54 17.28
N LEU A 3 60.19 -2.92 16.22
CA LEU A 3 58.99 -2.09 16.30
C LEU A 3 57.78 -3.00 16.53
N ILE A 4 57.04 -2.74 17.59
CA ILE A 4 55.71 -3.29 17.84
C ILE A 4 54.73 -2.30 17.20
N PHE A 5 54.03 -2.71 16.14
CA PHE A 5 52.90 -1.97 15.60
C PHE A 5 51.64 -2.41 16.35
N THR A 6 51.11 -1.52 17.19
CA THR A 6 49.79 -1.65 17.80
C THR A 6 48.74 -1.37 16.73
N LEU A 7 48.03 -2.41 16.29
CA LEU A 7 46.90 -2.30 15.38
C LEU A 7 45.69 -1.80 16.19
N ILE A 8 45.36 -0.51 16.06
CA ILE A 8 44.13 0.07 16.60
C ILE A 8 43.01 -0.29 15.62
N ILE A 9 42.18 -1.26 15.98
CA ILE A 9 40.94 -1.58 15.25
C ILE A 9 39.90 -0.54 15.68
N PHE A 10 39.69 0.48 14.86
CA PHE A 10 38.47 1.30 14.92
C PHE A 10 37.33 0.46 14.34
N VAL A 11 36.49 -0.10 15.22
CA VAL A 11 35.17 -0.61 14.81
C VAL A 11 34.28 0.60 14.58
N ILE A 12 34.33 1.16 13.37
CA ILE A 12 33.28 2.06 12.91
C ILE A 12 32.15 1.14 12.46
N CYS A 13 31.16 0.97 13.35
CA CYS A 13 29.88 0.39 13.01
C CYS A 13 29.15 1.38 12.09
N PHE A 14 29.45 1.32 10.79
CA PHE A 14 28.47 1.71 9.80
C PHE A 14 27.49 0.54 9.73
N GLN A 15 26.32 0.69 10.37
CA GLN A 15 25.16 -0.06 9.91
C GLN A 15 25.03 0.25 8.42
N LEU A 16 25.34 -0.76 7.62
CA LEU A 16 24.93 -0.81 6.23
C LEU A 16 23.42 -0.62 6.24
N VAL A 17 22.97 0.56 5.82
CA VAL A 17 21.64 0.74 5.26
C VAL A 17 21.52 -0.32 4.17
N ALA A 18 20.73 -1.36 4.43
CA ALA A 18 20.36 -2.30 3.40
C ALA A 18 19.68 -1.47 2.29
N GLN A 19 20.36 -1.28 1.17
CA GLN A 19 19.70 -0.77 -0.01
C GLN A 19 18.65 -1.82 -0.40
N ASN A 20 17.38 -1.45 -0.25
CA ASN A 20 16.20 -2.25 -0.54
C ASN A 20 16.31 -2.94 -1.90
N GLU A 21 16.54 -4.26 -1.89
CA GLU A 21 16.46 -5.07 -3.10
C GLU A 21 14.98 -5.20 -3.52
N ASN A 22 14.60 -4.52 -4.60
CA ASN A 22 13.39 -4.73 -5.41
C ASN A 22 12.04 -4.71 -4.65
N ILE A 23 11.65 -3.56 -4.06
CA ILE A 23 10.28 -3.36 -3.55
C ILE A 23 9.30 -2.87 -4.62
N HIS A 24 9.81 -2.34 -5.73
CA HIS A 24 9.03 -1.75 -6.81
C HIS A 24 9.80 -1.84 -8.14
N THR A 25 9.08 -2.09 -9.23
CA THR A 25 9.56 -1.85 -10.59
C THR A 25 8.40 -1.47 -11.50
N SER A 26 8.68 -0.68 -12.52
CA SER A 26 7.76 -0.46 -13.64
C SER A 26 8.46 -0.74 -14.97
N PHE A 27 7.78 -1.40 -15.92
CA PHE A 27 8.32 -1.62 -17.27
C PHE A 27 7.21 -1.72 -18.31
N SER A 28 7.53 -1.35 -19.55
CA SER A 28 6.60 -1.44 -20.67
C SER A 28 6.52 -2.85 -21.25
N ILE A 29 5.31 -3.25 -21.63
CA ILE A 29 5.02 -4.47 -22.37
C ILE A 29 4.12 -4.18 -23.57
N SER A 30 4.10 -5.12 -24.50
CA SER A 30 3.07 -5.21 -25.53
C SER A 30 2.42 -6.58 -25.45
N ILE A 31 1.11 -6.64 -25.66
CA ILE A 31 0.34 -7.88 -25.67
C ILE A 31 -0.30 -8.00 -27.05
N ASP A 32 0.06 -9.05 -27.78
CA ASP A 32 -0.55 -9.37 -29.08
C ASP A 32 -2.00 -9.80 -28.89
N ASN A 33 -2.83 -9.56 -29.90
CA ASN A 33 -4.26 -9.84 -29.89
C ASN A 33 -4.59 -11.29 -29.48
N ASN A 34 -5.49 -11.46 -28.50
CA ASN A 34 -5.94 -12.74 -27.93
C ASN A 34 -4.82 -13.63 -27.36
N GLN A 35 -3.67 -13.06 -27.05
CA GLN A 35 -2.58 -13.81 -26.43
C GLN A 35 -2.52 -13.62 -24.92
N ARG A 36 -2.03 -14.67 -24.26
CA ARG A 36 -1.62 -14.62 -22.86
C ARG A 36 -0.14 -14.28 -22.84
N LEU A 37 0.22 -13.20 -22.19
CA LEU A 37 1.62 -12.91 -21.87
C LEU A 37 2.00 -13.73 -20.64
N ILE A 38 3.06 -14.54 -20.74
CA ILE A 38 3.64 -15.25 -19.60
C ILE A 38 5.12 -14.92 -19.55
N GLN A 39 5.55 -14.25 -18.48
CA GLN A 39 6.93 -13.83 -18.30
C GLN A 39 7.35 -13.98 -16.84
N ASN A 40 8.51 -14.59 -16.60
CA ASN A 40 9.09 -14.63 -15.26
C ASN A 40 9.60 -13.24 -14.87
N THR A 41 9.39 -12.85 -13.61
CA THR A 41 9.83 -11.58 -13.07
C THR A 41 11.21 -11.71 -12.43
N THR A 42 11.93 -10.61 -12.33
CA THR A 42 13.28 -10.56 -11.72
C THR A 42 13.25 -10.59 -10.19
N PHE A 43 12.09 -10.30 -9.59
CA PHE A 43 11.81 -10.44 -8.17
C PHE A 43 10.36 -10.88 -7.97
N ASN A 44 10.05 -11.38 -6.77
CA ASN A 44 8.70 -11.74 -6.41
C ASN A 44 7.91 -10.50 -6.01
N PHE A 45 6.65 -10.41 -6.40
CA PHE A 45 5.77 -9.28 -6.10
C PHE A 45 4.50 -9.74 -5.37
N THR A 46 3.94 -8.86 -4.55
CA THR A 46 2.73 -9.05 -3.76
C THR A 46 1.57 -8.21 -4.28
N ALA A 47 1.85 -7.20 -5.09
CA ALA A 47 0.82 -6.43 -5.76
C ALA A 47 1.22 -6.02 -7.19
N ILE A 48 0.20 -5.78 -8.01
CA ILE A 48 0.35 -5.36 -9.41
C ILE A 48 -0.67 -4.27 -9.75
N ALA A 49 -0.21 -3.28 -10.50
CA ALA A 49 -1.05 -2.29 -11.17
C ALA A 49 -0.60 -2.13 -12.62
N LEU A 50 -1.48 -1.54 -13.43
CA LEU A 50 -1.21 -1.18 -14.81
C LEU A 50 -1.26 0.34 -14.94
N LYS A 51 -0.45 0.88 -15.84
CA LYS A 51 -0.57 2.28 -16.25
C LYS A 51 -0.34 2.46 -17.74
N SER A 52 -0.93 3.50 -18.32
CA SER A 52 -0.72 3.86 -19.73
C SER A 52 -1.03 5.33 -19.97
N LYS A 53 -0.37 5.92 -20.98
CA LYS A 53 -0.73 7.27 -21.47
C LYS A 53 -1.92 7.25 -22.42
N GLU A 54 -2.22 6.09 -22.99
CA GLU A 54 -3.18 5.93 -24.10
C GLU A 54 -4.39 5.10 -23.66
N ILE A 55 -4.16 4.00 -22.94
CA ILE A 55 -5.21 3.11 -22.45
C ILE A 55 -5.88 3.77 -21.24
N ARG A 56 -7.19 3.96 -21.32
CA ARG A 56 -8.02 4.54 -20.25
C ARG A 56 -8.90 3.54 -19.54
N ASP A 57 -9.13 2.39 -20.16
CA ASP A 57 -10.02 1.36 -19.65
C ASP A 57 -9.25 0.05 -19.48
N PHE A 58 -8.95 -0.29 -18.24
CA PHE A 58 -8.26 -1.51 -17.83
C PHE A 58 -9.23 -2.66 -17.52
N ASN A 59 -10.55 -2.42 -17.52
CA ASN A 59 -11.57 -3.39 -17.07
C ASN A 59 -11.59 -4.72 -17.86
N GLN A 60 -11.04 -4.72 -19.06
CA GLN A 60 -10.99 -5.91 -19.93
C GLN A 60 -9.65 -6.66 -19.85
N ILE A 61 -8.66 -6.10 -19.17
CA ILE A 61 -7.37 -6.73 -18.94
C ILE A 61 -7.47 -7.56 -17.67
N ALA A 62 -6.89 -8.75 -17.68
CA ALA A 62 -6.93 -9.64 -16.53
C ALA A 62 -5.55 -10.19 -16.18
N PHE A 63 -5.31 -10.32 -14.88
CA PHE A 63 -4.25 -11.12 -14.33
C PHE A 63 -4.74 -12.56 -14.11
N ILE A 64 -3.95 -13.53 -14.56
CA ILE A 64 -4.26 -14.95 -14.42
C ILE A 64 -3.40 -15.54 -13.31
N HIS A 65 -4.01 -15.89 -12.18
CA HIS A 65 -3.34 -16.54 -11.07
C HIS A 65 -3.96 -17.91 -10.79
N ASN A 66 -3.20 -18.98 -10.97
CA ASN A 66 -3.70 -20.36 -10.85
C ASN A 66 -4.92 -20.62 -11.77
N SER A 67 -6.09 -20.91 -11.19
CA SER A 67 -7.37 -21.05 -11.88
C SER A 67 -8.17 -19.75 -12.00
N ASP A 68 -7.72 -18.69 -11.32
CA ASP A 68 -8.48 -17.47 -11.14
C ASP A 68 -8.10 -16.43 -12.20
N THR A 69 -9.12 -15.71 -12.64
CA THR A 69 -8.98 -14.59 -13.58
C THR A 69 -9.44 -13.34 -12.85
N ILE A 70 -8.50 -12.44 -12.57
CA ILE A 70 -8.74 -11.22 -11.81
C ILE A 70 -8.66 -10.05 -12.78
N TYR A 71 -9.79 -9.39 -13.02
CA TYR A 71 -9.85 -8.23 -13.88
C TYR A 71 -9.31 -7.01 -13.15
N PHE A 72 -8.55 -6.18 -13.86
CA PHE A 72 -8.19 -4.87 -13.36
C PHE A 72 -9.43 -3.96 -13.35
N SER A 73 -9.43 -2.94 -12.50
CA SER A 73 -10.40 -1.84 -12.56
C SER A 73 -9.66 -0.53 -12.73
N ASN A 74 -10.32 0.53 -13.20
CA ASN A 74 -9.69 1.84 -13.34
C ASN A 74 -9.52 2.50 -11.95
N ASP A 75 -8.35 3.08 -11.69
CA ASP A 75 -8.14 3.91 -10.50
C ASP A 75 -8.74 5.30 -10.74
N LEU A 76 -9.80 5.62 -10.01
CA LEU A 76 -10.49 6.92 -10.07
C LEU A 76 -9.77 8.02 -9.26
N HIS A 77 -8.72 7.65 -8.52
CA HIS A 77 -7.89 8.55 -7.71
C HIS A 77 -6.57 8.92 -8.39
N ALA A 78 -6.30 8.39 -9.57
CA ALA A 78 -5.14 8.76 -10.37
C ALA A 78 -5.10 10.28 -10.57
N ASP A 79 -3.95 10.90 -10.26
CA ASP A 79 -3.77 12.35 -10.39
C ASP A 79 -4.04 12.79 -11.84
N GLU A 80 -5.01 13.68 -12.03
CA GLU A 80 -5.36 14.25 -13.33
C GLU A 80 -4.18 15.00 -13.98
N ASN A 81 -3.21 15.44 -13.17
CA ASN A 81 -1.98 16.07 -13.66
C ASN A 81 -0.93 15.05 -14.12
N SER A 82 -1.11 13.77 -13.79
CA SER A 82 -0.25 12.72 -14.33
C SER A 82 -0.63 12.47 -15.79
N ASN A 83 0.37 12.31 -16.66
CA ASN A 83 0.13 11.95 -18.06
C ASN A 83 -0.31 10.47 -18.22
N TYR A 84 -0.71 9.81 -17.14
CA TYR A 84 -0.96 8.37 -17.06
C TYR A 84 -2.35 8.09 -16.48
N PHE A 85 -3.02 7.11 -17.04
CA PHE A 85 -4.15 6.44 -16.41
C PHE A 85 -3.62 5.21 -15.67
N TYR A 86 -4.18 4.95 -14.50
CA TYR A 86 -3.82 3.81 -13.67
C TYR A 86 -5.00 2.85 -13.53
N SER A 87 -4.69 1.58 -13.36
CA SER A 87 -5.62 0.63 -12.77
C SER A 87 -5.55 0.70 -11.24
N SER A 88 -6.59 0.24 -10.56
CA SER A 88 -6.53 -0.10 -9.14
C SER A 88 -5.47 -1.17 -8.88
N LEU A 89 -4.99 -1.20 -7.64
CA LEU A 89 -3.98 -2.14 -7.20
C LEU A 89 -4.60 -3.51 -6.91
N ILE A 90 -4.05 -4.57 -7.51
CA ILE A 90 -4.41 -5.96 -7.18
C ILE A 90 -3.39 -6.49 -6.19
N HIS A 91 -3.87 -7.02 -5.07
CA HIS A 91 -3.05 -7.63 -4.01
C HIS A 91 -3.08 -9.16 -4.10
N PHE A 92 -2.03 -9.80 -3.61
CA PHE A 92 -1.92 -11.26 -3.50
C PHE A 92 -1.39 -11.66 -2.13
N ASP A 93 -2.06 -12.62 -1.47
CA ASP A 93 -1.59 -13.18 -0.18
C ASP A 93 -0.26 -13.94 -0.29
N GLN A 94 0.11 -14.35 -1.49
CA GLN A 94 1.35 -15.07 -1.75
C GLN A 94 2.17 -14.31 -2.78
N SER A 95 3.49 -14.28 -2.56
CA SER A 95 4.38 -13.65 -3.52
C SER A 95 4.37 -14.38 -4.86
N ILE A 96 4.25 -13.61 -5.93
CA ILE A 96 4.15 -14.07 -7.31
C ILE A 96 5.48 -13.84 -8.02
N SER A 97 5.95 -14.82 -8.78
CA SER A 97 7.23 -14.75 -9.52
C SER A 97 7.07 -14.73 -11.04
N ALA A 98 5.82 -14.70 -11.53
CA ALA A 98 5.51 -14.75 -12.94
C ALA A 98 4.31 -13.88 -13.29
N LEU A 99 4.53 -12.96 -14.22
CA LEU A 99 3.50 -12.14 -14.84
C LEU A 99 2.69 -12.98 -15.81
N ARG A 100 1.38 -13.02 -15.61
CA ARG A 100 0.43 -13.70 -16.49
C ARG A 100 -0.73 -12.77 -16.81
N LEU A 101 -0.67 -12.11 -17.95
CA LEU A 101 -1.70 -11.16 -18.38
C LEU A 101 -2.48 -11.70 -19.57
N TYR A 102 -3.75 -11.33 -19.63
CA TYR A 102 -4.63 -11.54 -20.77
C TYR A 102 -5.24 -10.20 -21.16
N ALA A 103 -5.26 -9.93 -22.47
CA ALA A 103 -5.99 -8.82 -23.06
C ALA A 103 -6.75 -9.32 -24.30
N PRO A 104 -8.02 -8.91 -24.49
CA PRO A 104 -8.80 -9.30 -25.66
C PRO A 104 -8.38 -8.58 -26.94
N GLU A 105 -7.73 -7.43 -26.81
CA GLU A 105 -7.25 -6.60 -27.93
C GLU A 105 -5.73 -6.46 -27.87
N GLU A 106 -5.13 -6.06 -28.99
CA GLU A 106 -3.70 -5.73 -29.04
C GLU A 106 -3.43 -4.48 -28.20
N LEU A 107 -2.50 -4.58 -27.26
CA LEU A 107 -2.09 -3.46 -26.41
C LEU A 107 -0.61 -3.16 -26.66
N SER A 108 -0.32 -1.89 -26.90
CA SER A 108 1.04 -1.36 -26.96
C SER A 108 1.22 -0.27 -25.91
N ASN A 109 2.46 -0.06 -25.46
CA ASN A 109 2.80 0.95 -24.45
C ASN A 109 2.01 0.80 -23.13
N LEU A 110 1.67 -0.44 -22.76
CA LEU A 110 1.13 -0.75 -21.45
C LEU A 110 2.30 -0.88 -20.48
N GLU A 111 2.31 -0.14 -19.37
CA GLU A 111 3.31 -0.29 -18.33
C GLU A 111 2.75 -1.12 -17.19
N VAL A 112 3.53 -2.11 -16.76
CA VAL A 112 3.23 -2.96 -15.60
C VAL A 112 4.02 -2.44 -14.42
N VAL A 113 3.32 -2.21 -13.31
CA VAL A 113 3.89 -1.83 -12.02
C VAL A 113 3.83 -3.05 -11.10
N LEU A 114 4.98 -3.52 -10.63
CA LEU A 114 5.07 -4.62 -9.66
C LEU A 114 5.58 -4.08 -8.33
N ILE A 115 4.93 -4.51 -7.26
CA ILE A 115 5.22 -4.07 -5.89
C ILE A 115 5.43 -5.29 -5.00
N ASN A 116 6.41 -5.19 -4.12
CA ASN A 116 6.66 -6.18 -3.09
C ASN A 116 6.65 -5.55 -1.70
N GLY A 117 5.50 -5.62 -1.04
CA GLY A 117 5.29 -5.26 0.36
C GLY A 117 5.60 -6.38 1.35
N SER A 118 6.08 -7.55 0.92
CA SER A 118 6.46 -8.64 1.84
C SER A 118 7.62 -8.25 2.74
N GLY A 119 7.67 -8.82 3.94
CA GLY A 119 8.75 -8.62 4.91
C GLY A 119 8.45 -9.32 6.24
N GLU A 120 9.47 -9.41 7.10
CA GLU A 120 9.36 -10.10 8.38
C GLU A 120 8.68 -9.21 9.44
N TYR A 121 7.35 -9.07 9.37
CA TYR A 121 6.61 -8.44 10.46
C TYR A 121 6.40 -9.49 11.56
N ALA A 122 6.68 -9.12 12.81
CA ALA A 122 6.26 -9.94 13.93
C ALA A 122 4.75 -10.17 13.78
N SER A 123 4.32 -11.43 13.71
CA SER A 123 2.92 -11.82 13.55
C SER A 123 2.06 -11.20 14.67
N PHE A 124 1.53 -10.00 14.45
CA PHE A 124 0.68 -9.28 15.40
C PHE A 124 -0.72 -9.91 15.51
N SER A 125 -1.08 -10.72 14.52
CA SER A 125 -2.27 -11.59 14.54
C SER A 125 -2.32 -12.55 15.74
N GLN A 126 -1.20 -12.76 16.46
CA GLN A 126 -1.20 -13.54 17.71
C GLN A 126 -1.29 -12.72 19.00
N ARG A 127 -1.20 -11.37 18.98
CA ARG A 127 -1.23 -10.56 20.21
C ARG A 127 -2.62 -10.08 20.62
N LYS A 128 -3.60 -10.05 19.70
CA LYS A 128 -4.95 -9.53 19.99
C LYS A 128 -5.88 -10.52 20.71
N SER A 129 -5.47 -11.78 20.94
CA SER A 129 -6.33 -12.74 21.67
C SER A 129 -6.29 -12.61 23.20
N ASN A 130 -5.43 -11.76 23.78
CA ASN A 130 -5.19 -11.76 25.23
C ASN A 130 -5.50 -10.45 25.99
N SER A 131 -6.16 -9.46 25.38
CA SER A 131 -6.59 -8.28 26.14
C SER A 131 -7.87 -7.65 25.62
N ILE A 132 -8.98 -8.40 25.67
CA ILE A 132 -10.30 -7.78 25.84
C ILE A 132 -10.59 -7.72 27.33
N GLN A 133 -9.86 -6.85 28.01
CA GLN A 133 -10.18 -6.35 29.34
C GLN A 133 -9.70 -4.90 29.35
N ASN A 134 -10.57 -3.96 28.96
CA ASN A 134 -10.85 -2.75 29.75
C ASN A 134 -11.83 -1.83 29.03
N ASN A 135 -12.76 -1.31 29.83
CA ASN A 135 -13.77 -0.32 29.47
C ASN A 135 -13.17 1.09 29.32
N ASP A 136 -12.17 1.25 28.46
CA ASP A 136 -11.64 2.57 28.14
C ASP A 136 -11.89 2.92 26.67
N CYS A 137 -12.37 4.14 26.44
CA CYS A 137 -12.59 4.71 25.10
C CYS A 137 -11.27 5.07 24.39
N GLU A 138 -10.11 4.66 24.92
CA GLU A 138 -8.84 4.81 24.23
C GLU A 138 -8.71 3.71 23.15
N LEU A 139 -8.33 4.11 21.93
CA LEU A 139 -8.04 3.24 20.79
C LEU A 139 -6.79 2.37 21.07
N ASN A 140 -6.90 1.47 22.04
CA ASN A 140 -5.94 0.43 22.35
C ASN A 140 -5.93 -0.59 21.20
N GLY A 141 -5.06 -0.39 20.20
CA GLY A 141 -4.93 -1.33 19.09
C GLY A 141 -4.65 -0.75 17.70
N VAL A 142 -4.23 0.51 17.60
CA VAL A 142 -3.74 1.08 16.34
C VAL A 142 -2.30 0.61 16.09
N ILE A 143 -2.05 -0.08 14.98
CA ILE A 143 -0.71 -0.45 14.53
C ILE A 143 -0.03 0.81 13.99
N GLN A 144 1.10 1.18 14.60
CA GLN A 144 1.80 2.41 14.28
C GLN A 144 2.63 2.29 12.99
N GLN A 145 2.94 3.44 12.38
CA GLN A 145 3.79 3.53 11.18
C GLN A 145 5.13 2.83 11.38
N SER A 146 5.75 3.02 12.55
CA SER A 146 7.02 2.36 12.89
C SER A 146 6.95 0.84 12.92
N GLU A 147 5.75 0.26 13.05
CA GLU A 147 5.53 -1.18 13.07
C GLU A 147 5.25 -1.72 11.66
N TRP A 148 4.23 -1.21 10.97
CA TRP A 148 3.85 -1.74 9.66
C TRP A 148 4.77 -1.29 8.53
N ARG A 149 5.49 -0.16 8.67
CA ARG A 149 6.41 0.38 7.64
C ARG A 149 7.84 -0.14 7.78
N ASP A 150 8.14 -0.97 8.78
CA ASP A 150 9.52 -1.43 9.03
C ASP A 150 10.16 -2.02 7.76
N GLY A 151 11.40 -1.62 7.48
CA GLY A 151 12.15 -1.98 6.28
C GLY A 151 11.73 -1.28 4.97
N LEU A 152 10.72 -0.41 4.94
CA LEU A 152 10.40 0.40 3.75
C LEU A 152 11.15 1.74 3.75
N PRO A 153 11.29 2.40 2.58
CA PRO A 153 11.83 3.76 2.54
C PRO A 153 10.98 4.69 3.39
N GLU A 154 11.61 5.58 4.14
CA GLU A 154 10.90 6.58 4.94
C GLU A 154 10.13 7.58 4.06
N PRO A 155 9.00 8.11 4.56
CA PRO A 155 8.24 9.13 3.85
C PRO A 155 9.00 10.46 3.81
N ASN A 156 8.53 11.38 2.98
CA ASN A 156 8.96 12.77 3.03
C ASN A 156 8.18 13.52 4.12
N TYR A 157 8.90 13.94 5.16
CA TYR A 157 8.36 14.56 6.37
C TYR A 157 7.97 16.04 6.27
N ASN A 158 7.94 16.65 5.08
CA ASN A 158 7.36 17.98 4.93
C ASN A 158 5.82 17.92 5.12
N ARG A 159 5.39 18.01 6.39
CA ARG A 159 3.97 17.92 6.78
C ARG A 159 3.29 19.27 6.80
N SER A 160 2.02 19.25 6.44
CA SER A 160 1.08 20.32 6.67
C SER A 160 -0.03 19.77 7.55
N PHE A 161 -0.61 20.64 8.37
CA PHE A 161 -1.67 20.27 9.31
C PHE A 161 -2.92 21.10 9.03
N THR A 162 -4.06 20.53 9.35
CA THR A 162 -5.37 21.16 9.20
C THR A 162 -6.26 20.76 10.37
N THR A 163 -7.07 21.68 10.86
CA THR A 163 -8.07 21.35 11.88
C THR A 163 -9.16 20.51 11.23
N THR A 164 -9.27 19.27 11.69
CA THR A 164 -10.23 18.30 11.14
C THR A 164 -11.65 18.64 11.56
N GLU A 165 -12.52 18.83 10.58
CA GLU A 165 -13.95 19.10 10.77
C GLU A 165 -14.83 18.00 10.15
N ASN A 166 -14.27 17.22 9.21
CA ASN A 166 -14.99 16.21 8.44
C ASN A 166 -14.17 14.93 8.37
N LEU A 167 -14.86 13.78 8.40
CA LEU A 167 -14.26 12.48 8.11
C LEU A 167 -14.66 12.04 6.70
N ILE A 168 -13.67 11.73 5.86
CA ILE A 168 -13.88 11.21 4.51
C ILE A 168 -13.54 9.72 4.50
N VAL A 169 -14.54 8.90 4.23
CA VAL A 169 -14.39 7.44 4.16
C VAL A 169 -14.14 7.04 2.71
N HIS A 170 -13.06 6.30 2.50
CA HIS A 170 -12.70 5.64 1.25
C HIS A 170 -12.71 4.13 1.44
N HIS A 171 -12.62 3.40 0.32
CA HIS A 171 -12.12 2.05 0.32
C HIS A 171 -10.86 1.95 -0.55
N SER A 172 -10.08 0.88 -0.43
CA SER A 172 -8.84 0.74 -1.21
C SER A 172 -9.08 0.30 -2.66
N ALA A 173 -10.31 -0.08 -3.00
CA ALA A 173 -10.68 -0.73 -4.28
C ALA A 173 -9.89 -2.04 -4.55
N GLY A 174 -9.29 -2.61 -3.50
CA GLY A 174 -8.52 -3.86 -3.56
C GLY A 174 -9.39 -5.11 -3.34
N SER A 175 -8.79 -6.29 -3.47
CA SER A 175 -9.46 -7.58 -3.24
C SER A 175 -9.92 -7.75 -1.80
N ASN A 176 -11.13 -8.27 -1.60
CA ASN A 176 -11.66 -8.64 -0.28
C ASN A 176 -11.22 -10.04 0.19
N ASN A 177 -10.44 -10.76 -0.62
CA ASN A 177 -9.94 -12.10 -0.27
C ASN A 177 -8.57 -12.08 0.39
N ILE A 178 -8.00 -10.89 0.64
CA ILE A 178 -6.69 -10.75 1.28
C ILE A 178 -6.79 -11.11 2.75
N THR A 179 -5.79 -11.84 3.24
CA THR A 179 -5.68 -12.25 4.64
C THR A 179 -4.48 -11.61 5.34
N ASP A 180 -3.47 -11.15 4.58
CA ASP A 180 -2.38 -10.34 5.12
C ASP A 180 -2.65 -8.84 4.93
N PHE A 181 -3.36 -8.26 5.90
CA PHE A 181 -3.73 -6.84 5.86
C PHE A 181 -2.54 -5.90 6.03
N THR A 182 -1.50 -6.30 6.77
CA THR A 182 -0.30 -5.48 6.92
C THR A 182 0.44 -5.38 5.59
N GLN A 183 0.55 -6.49 4.86
CA GLN A 183 1.10 -6.49 3.50
C GLN A 183 0.29 -5.59 2.57
N ALA A 184 -1.04 -5.62 2.62
CA ALA A 184 -1.89 -4.75 1.80
C ALA A 184 -1.64 -3.26 2.07
N VAL A 185 -1.52 -2.85 3.34
CA VAL A 185 -1.18 -1.46 3.72
C VAL A 185 0.18 -1.06 3.14
N ARG A 186 1.16 -1.96 3.19
CA ARG A 186 2.51 -1.72 2.64
C ARG A 186 2.51 -1.63 1.13
N ASP A 187 1.76 -2.49 0.45
CA ASP A 187 1.59 -2.42 -1.00
C ASP A 187 1.03 -1.05 -1.41
N ILE A 188 0.01 -0.55 -0.69
CA ILE A 188 -0.55 0.79 -0.90
C ILE A 188 0.50 1.88 -0.64
N TYR A 189 1.27 1.78 0.45
CA TYR A 189 2.33 2.74 0.76
C TYR A 189 3.39 2.81 -0.34
N ILE A 190 3.85 1.66 -0.84
CA ILE A 190 4.83 1.58 -1.92
C ILE A 190 4.23 2.17 -3.20
N PHE A 191 2.98 1.86 -3.52
CA PHE A 191 2.30 2.43 -4.69
C PHE A 191 2.22 3.95 -4.59
N HIS A 192 1.83 4.50 -3.43
CA HIS A 192 1.72 5.94 -3.26
C HIS A 192 3.09 6.63 -3.32
N THR A 193 4.11 6.09 -2.65
CA THR A 193 5.40 6.78 -2.50
C THR A 193 6.38 6.53 -3.65
N GLN A 194 6.44 5.30 -4.16
CA GLN A 194 7.42 4.91 -5.18
C GLN A 194 6.88 5.04 -6.60
N GLU A 195 5.59 4.74 -6.81
CA GLU A 195 4.95 4.86 -8.13
C GLU A 195 4.32 6.24 -8.33
N ASN A 196 3.42 6.67 -7.45
CA ASN A 196 2.74 7.97 -7.59
C ASN A 196 3.63 9.15 -7.17
N GLY A 197 4.77 8.91 -6.49
CA GLY A 197 5.69 9.94 -6.04
C GLY A 197 5.14 10.81 -4.91
N TRP A 198 4.12 10.35 -4.18
CA TRP A 198 3.56 11.07 -3.05
C TRP A 198 4.53 11.06 -1.88
N SER A 199 4.38 12.04 -0.98
CA SER A 199 5.26 12.15 0.19
C SER A 199 5.05 11.04 1.21
N ASP A 200 3.90 10.37 1.20
CA ASP A 200 3.51 9.28 2.09
C ASP A 200 2.22 8.61 1.58
N ILE A 201 1.72 7.60 2.29
CA ILE A 201 0.36 7.10 2.14
C ILE A 201 -0.67 8.22 2.30
N GLY A 202 -1.75 8.12 1.52
CA GLY A 202 -2.68 9.24 1.32
C GLY A 202 -3.67 9.46 2.47
N TYR A 203 -3.89 8.42 3.27
CA TYR A 203 -4.94 8.37 4.29
C TYR A 203 -4.37 8.60 5.68
N ASN A 204 -5.13 9.24 6.58
CA ASN A 204 -4.78 9.35 7.99
C ASN A 204 -4.83 7.98 8.67
N TYR A 205 -5.84 7.17 8.34
CA TYR A 205 -6.00 5.83 8.88
C TYR A 205 -6.40 4.84 7.79
N LEU A 206 -6.05 3.58 8.01
CA LEU A 206 -6.58 2.45 7.25
C LEU A 206 -7.20 1.44 8.21
N ILE A 207 -8.31 0.82 7.83
CA ILE A 207 -9.00 -0.17 8.66
C ILE A 207 -9.13 -1.47 7.88
N ALA A 208 -8.64 -2.56 8.47
CA ALA A 208 -8.74 -3.90 7.92
C ALA A 208 -10.10 -4.55 8.25
N PRO A 209 -10.54 -5.55 7.48
CA PRO A 209 -11.80 -6.29 7.73
C PRO A 209 -11.94 -6.82 9.16
N ASP A 210 -10.83 -7.20 9.80
CA ASP A 210 -10.81 -7.66 11.20
C ASP A 210 -10.90 -6.54 12.26
N GLY A 211 -11.10 -5.28 11.84
CA GLY A 211 -11.17 -4.11 12.73
C GLY A 211 -9.81 -3.68 13.29
N VAL A 212 -8.69 -4.12 12.70
CA VAL A 212 -7.38 -3.54 13.01
C VAL A 212 -7.26 -2.19 12.31
N ILE A 213 -6.90 -1.16 13.09
CA ILE A 213 -6.62 0.19 12.59
C ILE A 213 -5.11 0.32 12.39
N TYR A 214 -4.71 0.86 11.25
CA TYR A 214 -3.34 1.23 10.94
C TYR A 214 -3.25 2.75 10.91
N ALA A 215 -2.32 3.33 11.66
CA ALA A 215 -1.97 4.74 11.53
C ALA A 215 -1.29 4.91 10.16
N GLY A 216 -1.90 5.66 9.26
CA GLY A 216 -1.46 5.81 7.88
C GLY A 216 -0.38 6.88 7.77
N ARG A 217 -0.77 8.05 7.25
CA ARG A 217 0.12 9.17 7.00
C ARG A 217 0.80 9.61 8.29
N ASP A 218 2.12 9.61 8.29
CA ASP A 218 2.95 9.85 9.47
C ASP A 218 2.95 11.34 9.84
N PRO A 219 2.47 11.73 11.02
CA PRO A 219 2.35 13.13 11.42
C PRO A 219 3.70 13.74 11.88
N ASP A 220 4.81 12.98 11.85
CA ASP A 220 6.08 13.34 12.48
C ASP A 220 5.90 13.62 13.97
N THR A 221 5.79 14.88 14.37
CA THR A 221 5.56 15.30 15.76
C THR A 221 4.14 15.82 16.03
N GLY A 222 3.27 15.83 15.01
CA GLY A 222 1.92 16.41 15.10
C GLY A 222 0.83 15.41 15.46
N SER A 223 -0.43 15.85 15.33
CA SER A 223 -1.60 14.99 15.53
C SER A 223 -1.88 14.11 14.31
N GLN A 224 -2.16 12.83 14.54
CA GLN A 224 -2.54 11.86 13.50
C GLN A 224 -3.84 12.26 12.79
N ASP A 225 -4.77 12.88 13.52
CA ASP A 225 -6.08 13.29 12.96
C ASP A 225 -5.97 14.54 12.11
N GLU A 226 -4.95 15.38 12.34
CA GLU A 226 -4.80 16.70 11.72
C GLU A 226 -3.70 16.76 10.65
N VAL A 227 -2.90 15.70 10.48
CA VAL A 227 -1.93 15.65 9.36
C VAL A 227 -2.70 15.65 8.05
N MET A 228 -2.44 16.65 7.21
CA MET A 228 -3.17 16.84 5.96
C MET A 228 -2.86 15.69 4.99
N GLY A 229 -3.90 14.96 4.60
CA GLY A 229 -3.84 13.82 3.70
C GLY A 229 -3.65 14.16 2.21
N ALA A 230 -3.73 13.13 1.38
CA ALA A 230 -3.77 13.23 -0.09
C ALA A 230 -4.88 12.32 -0.68
N HIS A 231 -5.91 12.04 0.09
CA HIS A 231 -6.98 11.09 -0.25
C HIS A 231 -8.16 11.74 -1.00
N PHE A 232 -8.32 13.07 -0.90
CA PHE A 232 -9.43 13.81 -1.52
C PHE A 232 -8.90 14.95 -2.38
N CYS A 233 -8.70 14.67 -3.67
CA CYS A 233 -8.16 15.63 -4.65
C CYS A 233 -8.85 17.00 -4.56
N GLY A 234 -8.03 18.05 -4.36
CA GLY A 234 -8.49 19.44 -4.24
C GLY A 234 -9.17 19.82 -2.92
N SER A 235 -9.39 18.87 -2.00
CA SER A 235 -10.24 19.08 -0.80
C SER A 235 -9.73 18.36 0.46
N ASN A 236 -8.41 18.16 0.60
CA ASN A 236 -7.82 17.52 1.79
C ASN A 236 -7.83 18.41 3.06
N SER A 237 -8.03 19.72 2.92
CA SER A 237 -8.13 20.63 4.06
C SER A 237 -9.41 20.38 4.86
N ASN A 238 -9.34 20.52 6.19
CA ASN A 238 -10.44 20.29 7.12
C ASN A 238 -11.00 18.86 7.12
N THR A 239 -10.24 17.89 6.59
CA THR A 239 -10.65 16.51 6.46
C THR A 239 -9.65 15.54 7.08
N MET A 240 -10.16 14.45 7.65
CA MET A 240 -9.41 13.25 8.01
C MET A 240 -9.86 12.09 7.10
N GLY A 241 -8.91 11.48 6.40
CA GLY A 241 -9.18 10.38 5.48
C GLY A 241 -9.03 9.02 6.13
N VAL A 242 -10.06 8.19 6.03
CA VAL A 242 -10.03 6.79 6.51
C VAL A 242 -10.28 5.86 5.33
N CYS A 243 -9.36 4.92 5.08
CA CYS A 243 -9.48 3.93 4.02
C CYS A 243 -9.85 2.55 4.57
N LEU A 244 -10.98 2.03 4.13
CA LEU A 244 -11.41 0.66 4.41
C LEU A 244 -10.73 -0.29 3.41
N LEU A 245 -9.89 -1.21 3.88
CA LEU A 245 -9.20 -2.15 2.99
C LEU A 245 -10.22 -3.09 2.33
N GLY A 246 -10.23 -3.12 0.99
CA GLY A 246 -11.12 -3.94 0.17
C GLY A 246 -11.94 -3.15 -0.83
N ASN A 247 -12.88 -3.84 -1.49
CA ASN A 247 -13.87 -3.27 -2.39
C ASN A 247 -15.28 -3.48 -1.80
N TYR A 248 -16.08 -2.43 -1.79
CA TYR A 248 -17.39 -2.36 -1.14
C TYR A 248 -18.44 -1.74 -2.06
N GLU A 249 -18.24 -1.79 -3.38
CA GLU A 249 -19.23 -1.32 -4.37
C GLU A 249 -20.50 -2.17 -4.35
N THR A 250 -20.37 -3.46 -4.05
CA THR A 250 -21.46 -4.45 -4.13
C THR A 250 -21.63 -5.30 -2.88
N ILE A 251 -20.73 -5.17 -1.91
CA ILE A 251 -20.76 -5.86 -0.63
C ILE A 251 -20.58 -4.86 0.51
N GLU A 252 -21.16 -5.18 1.67
CA GLU A 252 -21.04 -4.33 2.86
C GLU A 252 -19.69 -4.56 3.57
N PRO A 253 -19.11 -3.52 4.20
CA PRO A 253 -17.98 -3.68 5.10
C PRO A 253 -18.28 -4.60 6.29
N GLU A 254 -17.26 -5.29 6.79
CA GLU A 254 -17.37 -6.15 7.97
C GLU A 254 -17.76 -5.34 9.21
N PHE A 255 -18.53 -5.94 10.11
CA PHE A 255 -19.02 -5.27 11.32
C PHE A 255 -17.88 -4.72 12.20
N SER A 256 -16.80 -5.50 12.38
CA SER A 256 -15.60 -5.10 13.11
C SER A 256 -14.93 -3.86 12.52
N MET A 257 -14.93 -3.74 11.18
CA MET A 257 -14.39 -2.58 10.49
C MET A 257 -15.25 -1.33 10.75
N LEU A 258 -16.58 -1.48 10.73
CA LEU A 258 -17.52 -0.39 11.03
C LEU A 258 -17.44 0.07 12.50
N GLU A 259 -17.27 -0.87 13.45
CA GLU A 259 -17.05 -0.53 14.86
C GLU A 259 -15.77 0.30 15.06
N SER A 260 -14.67 -0.08 14.40
CA SER A 260 -13.43 0.70 14.42
C SER A 260 -13.58 2.08 13.78
N LEU A 261 -14.32 2.18 12.67
CA LEU A 261 -14.61 3.45 12.02
C LEU A 261 -15.44 4.38 12.92
N GLU A 262 -16.46 3.84 13.60
CA GLU A 262 -17.23 4.61 14.58
C GLU A 262 -16.37 5.04 15.77
N GLY A 263 -15.41 4.20 16.18
CA GLY A 263 -14.43 4.54 17.21
C GLY A 263 -13.58 5.76 16.88
N LEU A 264 -13.23 5.97 15.60
CA LEU A 264 -12.48 7.16 15.15
C LEU A 264 -13.32 8.45 15.12
N LEU A 265 -14.64 8.37 15.26
CA LEU A 265 -15.55 9.52 15.27
C LEU A 265 -15.83 10.08 16.67
N ARG A 266 -15.38 9.39 17.72
CA ARG A 266 -15.69 9.69 19.13
C ARG A 266 -14.53 10.36 19.83
#